data_AF-A0AAD4W4R2-F1
#
_entry.id   AF-A0AAD4W4R2-F1
#
_cell.length_a   1.000
_cell.length_b   1.000
_cell.length_c   1.000
_cell.angle_alpha   90.00
_cell.angle_beta   90.00
_cell.angle_gamma   90.00
#
_symmetry.space_group_name_H-M   'P 1'
#
loop_
_entity.id
_entity.type
_entity.pdbx_description
1 polymer ?
#
loop_
_entity_poly.entity_id
_entity_poly.type
_entity_poly.pdbx_seq_one_letter_code
_entity_poly.pdbx_strand_id
1 'polypeptide(L)' 'MSQGGKLTGMGKKCTAYPAVKLNVVLPGAAWLEPEPIDRCFTDGNLVTGVAWPGHPEFISQLMTLLDIRVSF' A
#
# COMPACT_ATOMS: atom_id res chain seq x y z
N MET A 1 17.97 -10.71 17.88
CA MET A 1 18.61 -9.49 17.32
C MET A 1 17.51 -8.57 16.80
N SER A 2 17.36 -7.42 17.47
CA SER A 2 16.51 -6.25 17.17
C SER A 2 15.08 -6.47 16.63
N GLN A 3 14.10 -6.32 17.53
CA GLN A 3 12.75 -5.89 17.20
C GLN A 3 12.79 -4.41 16.74
N GLY A 4 12.15 -4.12 15.62
CA GLY A 4 11.86 -2.77 15.13
C GLY A 4 10.87 -2.91 13.98
N GLY A 5 9.72 -2.22 14.07
CA GLY A 5 8.62 -2.29 13.11
C GLY A 5 9.11 -2.03 11.69
N LYS A 6 9.38 -3.11 10.96
CA LYS A 6 9.98 -3.12 9.62
C LYS A 6 8.90 -3.59 8.67
N LEU A 7 8.70 -2.83 7.61
CA LEU A 7 8.34 -3.42 6.31
C LEU A 7 9.43 -4.47 6.01
N THR A 8 9.24 -5.68 6.53
CA THR A 8 9.94 -6.87 6.08
C THR A 8 9.30 -7.19 4.74
N GLY A 9 9.66 -6.41 3.71
CA GLY A 9 8.99 -6.41 2.40
C GLY A 9 8.98 -7.77 1.72
N MET A 10 9.77 -8.72 2.22
CA MET A 10 9.85 -10.08 1.72
C MET A 10 8.45 -10.74 1.63
N GLY A 11 7.96 -10.85 0.39
CA GLY A 11 6.68 -11.49 0.07
C GLY A 11 5.44 -10.59 0.12
N LYS A 12 5.57 -9.30 0.43
CA LYS A 12 4.44 -8.35 0.37
C LYS A 12 4.22 -7.82 -1.04
N LYS A 13 2.96 -7.58 -1.43
CA LYS A 13 2.60 -6.93 -2.70
C LYS A 13 2.20 -5.49 -2.41
N CYS A 14 2.89 -4.52 -2.99
CA CYS A 14 2.53 -3.12 -2.77
C CYS A 14 2.91 -2.21 -3.93
N THR A 15 2.28 -1.04 -3.94
CA THR A 15 2.66 0.09 -4.79
C THR A 15 3.24 1.22 -3.96
N ALA A 16 3.81 2.22 -4.62
CA ALA A 16 4.21 3.48 -4.02
C ALA A 16 4.42 4.51 -5.14
N TYR A 17 4.89 5.71 -4.80
CA TYR A 17 5.30 6.67 -5.81
C TYR A 17 6.37 6.07 -6.75
N PRO A 18 6.30 6.24 -8.09
CA PRO A 18 7.19 5.53 -9.02
C PRO A 18 8.69 5.70 -8.73
N ALA A 19 9.12 6.86 -8.22
CA ALA A 19 10.52 7.11 -7.86
C ALA A 19 11.02 6.25 -6.68
N VAL A 20 10.13 5.72 -5.83
CA VAL A 20 10.48 4.85 -4.70
C VAL A 20 10.31 3.35 -5.02
N LYS A 21 10.07 2.98 -6.28
CA LYS A 21 9.97 1.57 -6.72
C LYS A 21 11.17 0.74 -6.27
N LEU A 22 12.37 1.31 -6.33
CA LEU A 22 13.60 0.64 -5.89
C LEU A 22 13.54 0.26 -4.40
N ASN A 23 12.96 1.12 -3.55
CA ASN A 23 12.78 0.87 -2.12
C ASN A 23 11.76 -0.24 -1.82
N VAL A 24 10.88 -0.55 -2.78
CA VAL A 24 9.93 -1.67 -2.69
C VAL A 24 10.57 -2.98 -3.14
N VAL A 25 11.29 -2.95 -4.27
CA VAL A 25 11.86 -4.17 -4.86
C VAL A 25 13.10 -4.67 -4.11
N LEU A 26 13.99 -3.77 -3.64
CA LEU A 26 15.24 -4.18 -2.96
C LEU A 26 15.01 -5.02 -1.69
N PRO A 27 13.99 -4.76 -0.85
CA PRO A 27 13.65 -5.62 0.29
C PRO A 27 12.89 -6.92 -0.07
N GLY A 28 12.63 -7.18 -1.36
CA GLY A 28 11.94 -8.39 -1.82
C GLY A 28 10.41 -8.31 -1.85
N ALA A 29 9.82 -7.11 -1.92
CA ALA A 29 8.38 -6.94 -2.15
C ALA A 29 8.05 -6.96 -3.65
N ALA A 30 6.86 -7.45 -3.99
CA ALA A 30 6.34 -7.45 -5.34
C ALA A 30 5.72 -6.08 -5.67
N TRP A 31 6.30 -5.41 -6.65
CA TRP A 31 5.81 -4.13 -7.15
C TRP A 31 4.49 -4.29 -7.91
N LEU A 32 3.48 -3.52 -7.50
CA LEU A 32 2.22 -3.39 -8.20
C LEU A 32 2.24 -2.08 -9.00
N GLU A 33 2.14 -2.19 -10.33
CA GLU A 33 2.21 -1.04 -11.21
C GLU A 33 0.99 -0.10 -11.01
N PRO A 34 1.23 1.17 -10.67
CA PRO A 34 0.16 2.12 -10.38
C PRO A 34 -0.41 2.77 -11.64
N GLU A 35 -1.12 1.97 -12.42
CA GLU A 35 -1.85 2.44 -13.59
C GLU A 35 -3.36 2.12 -13.42
N PRO A 36 -4.23 3.15 -13.31
CA PRO A 36 -3.95 4.59 -13.23
C PRO A 36 -3.33 5.06 -11.88
N ILE A 37 -2.83 6.32 -11.81
CA ILE A 37 -2.07 6.88 -10.67
C ILE A 37 -2.89 7.03 -9.37
N ASP A 38 -4.21 7.02 -9.46
CA ASP A 38 -5.14 7.05 -8.34
C ASP A 38 -5.38 5.66 -7.73
N ARG A 39 -4.82 4.61 -8.33
CA ARG A 39 -5.01 3.23 -7.88
C ARG A 39 -4.29 2.93 -6.57
N CYS A 40 -4.98 2.28 -5.66
CA CYS A 40 -4.44 1.78 -4.39
C CYS A 40 -4.57 0.25 -4.29
N PHE A 41 -3.69 -0.38 -3.51
CA PHE A 41 -3.69 -1.83 -3.32
C PHE A 41 -3.62 -2.21 -1.84
N THR A 42 -4.34 -3.27 -1.50
CA THR A 42 -4.31 -3.90 -0.17
C THR A 42 -3.71 -5.30 -0.24
N ASP A 43 -2.72 -5.58 0.61
CA ASP A 43 -2.12 -6.90 0.80
C ASP A 43 -2.15 -7.30 2.28
N GLY A 44 -3.15 -8.10 2.65
CA GLY A 44 -3.45 -8.43 4.04
C GLY A 44 -3.83 -7.17 4.82
N ASN A 45 -2.96 -6.76 5.75
CA ASN A 45 -3.14 -5.56 6.59
C ASN A 45 -2.40 -4.32 6.06
N LEU A 46 -1.79 -4.38 4.88
CA LEU A 46 -1.03 -3.28 4.28
C LEU A 46 -1.83 -2.64 3.15
N VAL A 47 -2.26 -1.39 3.34
CA VAL A 47 -2.81 -0.55 2.26
C VAL A 47 -1.69 0.33 1.72
N THR A 48 -1.55 0.38 0.40
CA THR A 48 -0.56 1.22 -0.28
C THR A 48 -1.21 2.04 -1.39
N GLY A 49 -0.76 3.29 -1.50
CA GLY A 49 -1.18 4.24 -2.52
C GLY A 49 0.02 4.93 -3.14
N VAL A 50 -0.22 5.63 -4.24
CA VAL A 50 0.83 6.09 -5.15
C VAL A 50 1.10 7.57 -4.97
N ALA A 51 0.03 8.34 -4.97
CA ALA A 51 0.02 9.78 -4.78
C ALA A 51 -1.37 10.23 -4.29
N TRP A 52 -1.49 11.53 -4.05
CA TRP A 52 -2.71 12.19 -3.57
C TRP A 52 -3.98 11.98 -4.40
N PRO A 53 -3.95 11.71 -5.74
CA PRO A 53 -5.18 11.39 -6.47
C PRO A 53 -5.90 10.15 -5.94
N GLY A 54 -5.14 9.20 -5.37
CA GLY A 54 -5.69 7.96 -4.82
C GLY A 54 -6.24 8.05 -3.41
N HIS A 55 -6.28 9.23 -2.78
CA HIS A 55 -6.81 9.37 -1.41
C HIS A 55 -8.21 8.75 -1.20
N PRO A 56 -9.20 8.93 -2.10
CA PRO A 56 -10.52 8.34 -1.90
C PRO A 56 -10.45 6.80 -1.80
N GLU A 57 -9.70 6.16 -2.69
CA GLU A 57 -9.54 4.71 -2.69
C GLU A 57 -8.71 4.23 -1.49
N PHE A 58 -7.60 4.91 -1.19
CA PHE A 58 -6.75 4.59 -0.04
C PHE A 58 -7.54 4.60 1.28
N ILE A 59 -8.32 5.67 1.51
CA ILE A 59 -9.13 5.81 2.72
C ILE A 59 -10.23 4.74 2.73
N SER A 60 -10.90 4.47 1.60
CA SER A 60 -11.93 3.44 1.52
C SER A 60 -11.38 2.03 1.83
N GLN A 61 -10.21 1.68 1.31
CA GLN A 61 -9.55 0.41 1.59
C GLN A 61 -9.12 0.33 3.07
N LEU A 62 -8.58 1.40 3.64
CA LEU A 62 -8.23 1.45 5.06
C LEU A 62 -9.46 1.32 5.97
N MET A 63 -10.55 2.01 5.65
CA MET A 63 -11.83 1.90 6.37
C MET A 63 -12.34 0.46 6.36
N THR A 64 -12.19 -0.24 5.23
CA THR A 64 -12.55 -1.67 5.11
C THR A 64 -11.74 -2.53 6.08
N LEU A 65 -10.42 -2.30 6.21
CA LEU A 65 -9.58 -3.03 7.15
C LEU A 65 -9.90 -2.75 8.63
N LEU A 66 -10.45 -1.57 8.92
CA LEU A 66 -10.86 -1.15 10.26
C LEU A 66 -12.34 -1.44 10.56
N ASP A 67 -13.06 -2.08 9.63
CA ASP A 67 -14.51 -2.31 9.66
C ASP A 67 -15.33 -1.02 9.91
N ILE A 68 -14.87 0.11 9.35
CA ILE A 68 -15.56 1.40 9.40
C ILE A 68 -16.54 1.46 8.22
N ARG A 69 -17.82 1.69 8.50
CA ARG A 69 -18.87 1.88 7.49
C ARG A 69 -19.58 3.20 7.64
N VAL A 70 -19.93 3.79 6.49
CA VAL A 70 -20.76 4.99 6.40
C VAL A 70 -22.10 4.58 5.80
N SER A 71 -23.19 4.91 6.48
CA SER A 71 -24.58 4.68 6.05
C SER A 71 -25.33 6.00 6.01
N PHE A 72 -26.24 6.17 5.05
CA PHE A 72 -27.07 7.36 4.86
C PHE A 72 -28.55 7.02 5.04
#